data_AF-A0A9R0QJ26-F1
#
_entry.id   AF-A0A9R0QJ26-F1
#
_cell.length_a   1.000
_cell.length_b   1.000
_cell.length_c   1.000
_cell.angle_alpha   90.00
_cell.angle_beta   90.00
_cell.angle_gamma   90.00
#
_symmetry.space_group_name_H-M   'P 1'
#
loop_
_entity.id
_entity.type
_entity.pdbx_description
1 polymer ?
#
loop_
_entity_poly.entity_id
_entity_poly.type
_entity_poly.pdbx_seq_one_letter_code
_entity_poly.pdbx_strand_id
1 'polypeptide(L)'
;MSSTFAGVSVLAGGELCPSTESPVVTSTDCGYHLLVVQDYSLTKRATPTGMSICSRPFMVGRHEWCIEYYPNGQKKSCADFISLYVNLLNDEDDAKERVKAKFEFSFIDEAEKHKPMYISGTETLSFRGECLRGYGKFMRKDVLEQSANLMDDCFTVRCDIMVCDTQDAGRNKVLLSEIDQHLNNLLQTKVGADVTFEVSGEMFAAHRCVLAARSKVFMAQFFGPMKEGTAASSAIQIKDVEAKVFKALLSFIYTDSLPLLEDDDLEEDEGEAVEEGQEEEAAEDEMAEVAEQGEGEDAAEDETELQWLQDLLVAADRYDLQRLRFICEKRLSERIGVTSVASTLTLAEQLHCRGLKEACLKFIQVQSPLCLQKVMGTDGWEPLIMTYPSVLNELIAKLATNQK
;
A
#
# COMPACT_ATOMS: atom_id res chain seq x y z
N MET A 1 3.51 -12.52 18.37
CA MET A 1 4.08 -11.35 19.07
C MET A 1 2.92 -10.41 19.42
N SER A 2 2.99 -9.68 20.52
CA SER A 2 2.02 -8.62 20.86
C SER A 2 2.81 -7.32 20.97
N SER A 3 2.40 -6.29 20.23
CA SER A 3 3.02 -4.94 20.30
C SER A 3 2.84 -4.39 21.72
N THR A 4 3.92 -3.94 22.36
CA THR A 4 3.87 -3.42 23.75
C THR A 4 3.52 -1.94 23.75
N PHE A 5 2.66 -1.50 24.66
CA PHE A 5 2.37 -0.07 24.82
C PHE A 5 3.62 0.68 25.31
N ALA A 6 4.13 1.61 24.51
CA ALA A 6 5.32 2.41 24.80
C ALA A 6 4.99 3.79 25.41
N GLY A 7 3.78 4.31 25.15
CA GLY A 7 3.32 5.56 25.76
C GLY A 7 2.15 6.23 25.04
N VAL A 8 1.74 7.37 25.59
CA VAL A 8 0.71 8.24 25.01
C VAL A 8 1.12 9.71 25.10
N SER A 9 0.94 10.44 24.01
CA SER A 9 1.09 11.89 23.92
C SER A 9 -0.27 12.50 23.63
N VAL A 10 -0.72 13.42 24.47
CA VAL A 10 -1.97 14.16 24.26
C VAL A 10 -1.62 15.58 23.84
N LEU A 11 -2.15 16.01 22.70
CA LEU A 11 -2.15 17.39 22.25
C LEU A 11 -3.51 17.99 22.61
N ALA A 12 -3.52 19.15 23.27
CA ALA A 12 -4.74 19.91 23.54
C ALA A 12 -4.42 21.40 23.47
N GLY A 13 -5.38 22.23 23.03
CA GLY A 13 -5.10 23.65 22.87
C GLY A 13 -4.10 24.00 21.75
N GLY A 14 -3.76 23.06 20.86
CA GLY A 14 -2.71 23.24 19.85
C GLY A 14 -1.28 23.01 20.36
N GLU A 15 -1.11 22.54 21.59
CA GLU A 15 0.19 22.27 22.20
C GLU A 15 0.22 20.89 22.86
N LEU A 16 1.43 20.37 23.10
CA LEU A 16 1.62 19.11 23.83
C LEU A 16 1.27 19.31 25.32
N CYS A 17 0.32 18.54 25.85
CA CYS A 17 -0.08 18.65 27.24
C CYS A 17 1.08 18.32 28.20
N PRO A 18 1.33 19.11 29.26
CA PRO A 18 2.43 18.87 30.20
C PRO A 18 2.26 17.61 31.08
N SER A 19 1.09 16.97 31.09
CA SER A 19 0.70 15.94 32.06
C SER A 19 0.52 14.51 31.51
N THR A 20 1.19 14.10 30.43
CA THR A 20 1.25 12.66 30.05
C THR A 20 2.60 12.07 30.48
N GLU A 21 2.54 10.87 31.06
CA GLU A 21 3.63 10.22 31.79
C GLU A 21 4.90 10.00 30.96
N SER A 22 6.03 9.94 31.66
CA SER A 22 7.37 9.60 31.16
C SER A 22 7.39 8.29 30.37
N PRO A 23 8.35 8.09 29.44
CA PRO A 23 8.41 6.89 28.60
C PRO A 23 8.35 5.61 29.45
N VAL A 24 7.44 4.70 29.10
CA VAL A 24 7.46 3.34 29.66
C VAL A 24 8.68 2.69 29.05
N VAL A 25 9.70 2.41 29.86
CA VAL A 25 10.88 1.68 29.41
C VAL A 25 10.44 0.25 29.11
N THR A 26 10.14 -0.02 27.85
CA THR A 26 9.86 -1.37 27.38
C THR A 26 11.14 -1.99 26.85
N SER A 27 11.47 -3.20 27.30
CA SER A 27 12.64 -3.96 26.82
C SER A 27 12.33 -4.75 25.55
N THR A 28 11.27 -4.38 24.82
CA THR A 28 10.76 -5.11 23.66
C THR A 28 11.14 -4.40 22.37
N ASP A 29 11.58 -5.16 21.38
CA ASP A 29 11.95 -4.65 20.05
C ASP A 29 10.74 -4.20 19.22
N CYS A 30 9.53 -4.46 19.71
CA CYS A 30 8.27 -4.00 19.13
C CYS A 30 7.46 -3.23 20.17
N GLY A 31 6.92 -2.09 19.80
CA GLY A 31 6.04 -1.31 20.65
C GLY A 31 5.20 -0.31 19.87
N TYR A 32 4.25 0.32 20.55
CA TYR A 32 3.40 1.33 19.96
C TYR A 32 3.16 2.53 20.86
N HIS A 33 3.08 3.70 20.24
CA HIS A 33 2.79 4.96 20.90
C HIS A 33 1.49 5.55 20.37
N LEU A 34 0.68 6.12 21.27
CA LEU A 34 -0.56 6.78 20.90
C LEU A 34 -0.36 8.30 20.88
N LEU A 35 -0.71 8.93 19.76
CA LEU A 35 -0.83 10.38 19.64
C LEU A 35 -2.31 10.75 19.63
N VAL A 36 -2.79 11.29 20.74
CA VAL A 36 -4.17 11.77 20.91
C VAL A 36 -4.18 13.26 20.59
N VAL A 37 -4.96 13.67 19.61
CA VAL A 37 -5.13 15.08 19.25
C VAL A 37 -6.51 15.52 19.70
N GLN A 38 -6.55 16.46 20.63
CA GLN A 38 -7.75 17.16 21.09
C GLN A 38 -7.77 18.58 20.50
N ASP A 39 -8.96 19.13 20.32
CA ASP A 39 -9.16 20.43 19.67
C ASP A 39 -8.46 20.51 18.30
N TYR A 40 -8.67 19.50 17.45
CA TYR A 40 -8.05 19.41 16.13
C TYR A 40 -8.25 20.70 15.31
N SER A 41 -9.45 21.29 15.35
CA SER A 41 -9.77 22.53 14.65
C SER A 41 -8.92 23.71 15.11
N LEU A 42 -8.62 23.78 16.42
CA LEU A 42 -7.73 24.79 16.99
C LEU A 42 -6.27 24.51 16.59
N THR A 43 -5.85 23.26 16.69
CA THR A 43 -4.50 22.80 16.33
C THR A 43 -4.18 23.13 14.86
N LYS A 44 -5.14 22.91 13.96
CA LYS A 44 -5.09 23.30 12.55
C LYS A 44 -5.00 24.81 12.36
N ARG A 45 -5.71 25.62 13.14
CA ARG A 45 -5.67 27.09 13.02
C ARG A 45 -4.38 27.68 13.57
N ALA A 46 -3.84 27.09 14.65
CA ALA A 46 -2.68 27.61 15.36
C ALA A 46 -1.34 27.25 14.69
N THR A 47 -1.30 26.16 13.92
CA THR A 47 -0.05 25.61 13.36
C THR A 47 0.06 25.87 11.86
N PRO A 48 0.97 26.74 11.39
CA PRO A 48 1.17 26.96 9.95
C PRO A 48 1.69 25.72 9.21
N THR A 49 1.49 25.67 7.89
CA THR A 49 2.15 24.67 7.03
C THR A 49 3.66 24.69 7.22
N GLY A 50 4.27 23.51 7.36
CA GLY A 50 5.69 23.33 7.62
C GLY A 50 6.09 23.35 9.10
N MET A 51 5.17 23.66 10.01
CA MET A 51 5.41 23.55 11.45
C MET A 51 4.85 22.22 11.99
N SER A 52 5.66 21.51 12.78
CA SER A 52 5.25 20.28 13.48
C SER A 52 5.00 20.53 14.96
N ILE A 53 4.21 19.63 15.53
CA ILE A 53 4.09 19.40 16.96
C ILE A 53 4.67 18.01 17.23
N CYS A 54 5.71 17.94 18.04
CA CYS A 54 6.34 16.68 18.39
C CYS A 54 5.59 16.01 19.54
N SER A 55 5.45 14.69 19.46
CA SER A 55 5.04 13.89 20.61
C SER A 55 6.10 13.94 21.71
N ARG A 56 5.75 13.49 22.92
CA ARG A 56 6.78 13.09 23.88
C ARG A 56 7.68 11.99 23.29
N PRO A 57 8.96 11.96 23.69
CA PRO A 57 9.83 10.83 23.43
C PRO A 57 9.27 9.53 24.02
N PHE A 58 9.45 8.41 23.31
CA PHE A 58 9.06 7.08 23.76
C PHE A 58 10.11 6.03 23.38
N MET A 59 10.19 4.96 24.18
CA MET A 59 11.25 3.95 24.05
C MET A 59 10.73 2.67 23.39
N VAL A 60 11.36 2.27 22.28
CA VAL A 60 11.14 0.97 21.63
C VAL A 60 12.49 0.43 21.15
N GLY A 61 12.77 -0.86 21.44
CA GLY A 61 14.02 -1.50 21.05
C GLY A 61 15.28 -0.76 21.53
N ARG A 62 15.25 -0.20 22.75
CA ARG A 62 16.33 0.62 23.36
C ARG A 62 16.66 1.93 22.63
N HIS A 63 15.86 2.31 21.65
CA HIS A 63 15.97 3.59 20.96
C HIS A 63 14.84 4.53 21.39
N GLU A 64 15.16 5.82 21.44
CA GLU A 64 14.23 6.88 21.78
C GLU A 64 13.65 7.46 20.49
N TRP A 65 12.33 7.46 20.38
CA TRP A 65 11.61 7.87 19.18
C TRP A 65 10.66 9.03 19.51
N CYS A 66 10.30 9.83 18.52
CA CYS A 66 9.14 10.71 18.61
C CYS A 66 8.34 10.73 17.30
N ILE A 67 7.08 11.13 17.40
CA ILE A 67 6.21 11.37 16.25
C ILE A 67 6.21 12.87 15.99
N GLU A 68 6.46 13.28 14.75
CA GLU A 68 6.27 14.65 14.29
C GLU A 68 4.96 14.75 13.52
N TYR A 69 4.02 15.51 14.10
CA TYR A 69 2.71 15.74 13.53
C TYR A 69 2.63 17.13 12.90
N TYR A 70 2.31 17.20 11.61
CA TYR A 70 2.10 18.44 10.88
C TYR A 70 0.60 18.58 10.55
N PRO A 71 -0.15 19.42 11.28
CA PRO A 71 -1.60 19.59 11.06
C PRO A 71 -1.96 20.12 9.67
N ASN A 72 -1.05 20.87 9.03
CA ASN A 72 -1.25 21.50 7.73
C ASN A 72 -0.14 21.16 6.74
N GLY A 73 0.37 19.93 6.79
CA GLY A 73 1.40 19.45 5.89
C GLY A 73 2.82 19.88 6.27
N GLN A 74 3.81 19.02 6.01
CA GLN A 74 5.24 19.36 6.16
C GLN A 74 5.71 20.41 5.12
N LYS A 75 5.10 20.43 3.94
CA LYS A 75 5.47 21.30 2.82
C LYS A 75 4.21 21.83 2.15
N LYS A 76 4.36 22.88 1.32
CA LYS A 76 3.23 23.46 0.57
C LYS A 76 2.50 22.43 -0.30
N SER A 77 3.23 21.48 -0.89
CA SER A 77 2.66 20.43 -1.75
C SER A 77 1.78 19.41 -1.02
N CYS A 78 1.82 19.37 0.31
CA CYS A 78 0.95 18.56 1.14
C CYS A 78 0.12 19.39 2.13
N ALA A 79 -0.09 20.68 1.85
CA ALA A 79 -0.78 21.60 2.76
C ALA A 79 -2.21 21.15 3.12
N ASP A 80 -2.90 20.47 2.20
CA ASP A 80 -4.26 19.96 2.40
C ASP A 80 -4.34 18.64 3.18
N PHE A 81 -3.20 18.11 3.61
CA PHE A 81 -3.07 16.86 4.34
C PHE A 81 -2.56 17.10 5.76
N ILE A 82 -2.89 16.18 6.66
CA ILE A 82 -2.05 15.96 7.83
C ILE A 82 -0.84 15.13 7.41
N SER A 83 0.34 15.47 7.91
CA SER A 83 1.55 14.66 7.73
C SER A 83 2.03 14.11 9.07
N LEU A 84 2.58 12.89 9.03
CA LEU A 84 3.10 12.21 10.21
C LEU A 84 4.47 11.61 9.88
N TYR A 85 5.44 11.83 10.75
CA TYR A 85 6.77 11.27 10.64
C TYR A 85 7.21 10.66 11.96
N VAL A 86 8.01 9.61 11.88
CA VAL A 86 8.79 9.06 12.99
C VAL A 86 10.19 9.66 12.90
N ASN A 87 10.70 10.09 14.05
CA ASN A 87 12.05 10.60 14.22
C ASN A 87 12.77 9.77 15.29
N LEU A 88 14.05 9.50 15.07
CA LEU A 88 14.94 8.87 16.04
C LEU A 88 15.68 9.97 16.80
N LEU A 89 15.51 10.00 18.12
CA LEU A 89 16.13 10.98 19.01
C LEU A 89 17.49 10.47 19.50
N ASN A 90 18.44 11.40 19.69
CA ASN A 90 19.74 11.17 20.35
C ASN A 90 20.69 10.17 19.66
N ASP A 91 20.79 10.23 18.33
CA ASP A 91 21.83 9.55 17.55
C ASP A 91 22.90 10.56 17.05
N GLU A 92 23.53 11.27 17.99
CA GLU A 92 24.58 12.28 17.68
C GLU A 92 25.96 11.66 17.42
N ASP A 93 26.09 10.33 17.46
CA ASP A 93 27.36 9.65 17.23
C ASP A 93 27.43 9.17 15.78
N ASP A 94 28.08 9.97 14.93
CA ASP A 94 28.27 9.67 13.50
C ASP A 94 28.91 8.30 13.23
N ALA A 95 29.58 7.71 14.25
CA ALA A 95 30.21 6.39 14.20
C ALA A 95 29.28 5.22 14.55
N LYS A 96 28.05 5.46 15.05
CA LYS A 96 27.07 4.39 15.30
C LYS A 96 26.47 3.87 14.01
N GLU A 97 26.21 2.56 13.99
CA GLU A 97 25.44 1.94 12.92
C GLU A 97 24.02 2.52 12.87
N ARG A 98 23.54 2.77 11.66
CA ARG A 98 22.18 3.26 11.43
C ARG A 98 21.16 2.28 12.02
N VAL A 99 20.21 2.79 12.79
CA VAL A 99 19.13 1.97 13.35
C VAL A 99 18.21 1.52 12.22
N LYS A 100 18.02 0.21 12.06
CA LYS A 100 17.04 -0.33 11.13
C LYS A 100 15.73 -0.54 11.87
N ALA A 101 14.64 0.00 11.35
CA ALA A 101 13.32 -0.20 11.94
C ALA A 101 12.22 -0.18 10.90
N LYS A 102 11.10 -0.81 11.25
CA LYS A 102 9.83 -0.77 10.55
C LYS A 102 8.85 0.06 11.38
N PHE A 103 7.96 0.80 10.73
CA PHE A 103 6.89 1.51 11.41
C PHE A 103 5.62 1.57 10.57
N GLU A 104 4.49 1.78 11.24
CA GLU A 104 3.19 2.01 10.61
C GLU A 104 2.38 3.02 11.43
N PHE A 105 1.64 3.89 10.73
CA PHE A 105 0.66 4.78 11.35
C PHE A 105 -0.77 4.32 11.03
N SER A 106 -1.64 4.23 12.02
CA SER A 106 -3.05 3.87 11.85
C SER A 106 -3.95 4.66 12.79
N PHE A 107 -5.23 4.81 12.47
CA PHE A 107 -6.20 5.28 13.46
C PHE A 107 -6.51 4.19 14.49
N ILE A 108 -6.92 4.61 15.68
CA ILE A 108 -7.19 3.68 16.79
C ILE A 108 -8.33 2.68 16.49
N ASP A 109 -9.26 3.03 15.61
CA ASP A 109 -10.38 2.15 15.24
C ASP A 109 -10.02 1.13 14.15
N GLU A 110 -8.84 1.24 13.54
CA GLU A 110 -8.33 0.30 12.53
C GLU A 110 -7.67 -0.94 13.18
N ALA A 111 -8.41 -1.62 14.07
CA ALA A 111 -7.90 -2.70 14.92
C ALA A 111 -7.21 -3.86 14.16
N GLU A 112 -7.53 -4.05 12.88
CA GLU A 112 -6.86 -5.03 12.03
C GLU A 112 -5.38 -4.71 11.82
N LYS A 113 -5.03 -3.42 11.67
CA LYS A 113 -3.65 -2.95 11.45
C LYS A 113 -2.76 -3.02 12.69
N HIS A 114 -3.35 -3.26 13.87
CA HIS A 114 -2.63 -3.28 15.14
C HIS A 114 -1.92 -4.62 15.40
N LYS A 115 -2.09 -5.60 14.50
CA LYS A 115 -1.42 -6.91 14.64
C LYS A 115 0.02 -6.80 14.14
N PRO A 116 1.01 -7.36 14.85
CA PRO A 116 2.42 -7.25 14.46
C PRO A 116 2.77 -7.81 13.07
N MET A 117 1.91 -8.66 12.49
CA MET A 117 2.03 -9.13 11.11
C MET A 117 1.91 -8.00 10.06
N TYR A 118 1.19 -6.91 10.37
CA TYR A 118 1.07 -5.78 9.45
C TYR A 118 2.33 -4.92 9.44
N ILE A 119 2.92 -4.68 10.61
CA ILE A 119 4.19 -3.95 10.74
C ILE A 119 5.34 -4.77 10.13
N SER A 120 5.33 -6.11 10.27
CA SER A 120 6.37 -6.93 9.65
C SER A 120 6.36 -6.87 8.12
N GLY A 121 5.20 -6.60 7.51
CA GLY A 121 5.07 -6.45 6.05
C GLY A 121 5.47 -5.08 5.51
N THR A 122 5.81 -4.11 6.36
CA THR A 122 6.28 -2.79 5.91
C THR A 122 7.77 -2.83 5.56
N GLU A 123 8.20 -1.85 4.75
CA GLU A 123 9.59 -1.66 4.37
C GLU A 123 10.49 -1.46 5.60
N THR A 124 11.69 -2.04 5.57
CA THR A 124 12.71 -1.81 6.59
C THR A 124 13.44 -0.53 6.26
N LEU A 125 13.30 0.48 7.11
CA LEU A 125 13.90 1.78 6.88
C LEU A 125 15.10 2.00 7.78
N SER A 126 16.05 2.77 7.28
CA SER A 126 17.25 3.14 8.00
C SER A 126 17.11 4.55 8.57
N PHE A 127 17.28 4.63 9.89
CA PHE A 127 17.20 5.84 10.69
C PHE A 127 18.60 6.29 11.14
N ARG A 128 18.80 7.60 11.14
CA ARG A 128 19.99 8.32 11.60
C ARG A 128 19.52 9.67 12.13
N GLY A 129 20.22 10.27 13.09
CA GLY A 129 19.85 11.58 13.66
C GLY A 129 19.36 12.58 12.59
N GLU A 130 18.21 13.20 12.86
CA GLU A 130 17.48 14.17 12.00
C GLU A 130 16.81 13.63 10.72
N CYS A 131 16.91 12.33 10.40
CA CYS A 131 16.21 11.73 9.26
C CYS A 131 14.76 11.37 9.58
N LEU A 132 13.83 12.27 9.25
CA LEU A 132 12.39 11.99 9.30
C LEU A 132 12.01 10.89 8.29
N ARG A 133 11.20 9.92 8.75
CA ARG A 133 10.57 8.90 7.90
C ARG A 133 9.07 8.89 8.17
N GLY A 134 8.25 8.92 7.13
CA GLY A 134 6.81 9.05 7.33
C GLY A 134 6.06 9.39 6.07
N TYR A 135 4.83 9.84 6.25
CA TYR A 135 3.88 10.09 5.17
C TYR A 135 3.55 11.58 5.10
N GLY A 136 4.04 12.24 4.05
CA GLY A 136 3.71 13.64 3.76
C GLY A 136 2.24 13.87 3.44
N LYS A 137 1.58 12.87 2.85
CA LYS A 137 0.16 12.87 2.51
C LYS A 137 -0.59 11.77 3.26
N PHE A 138 -0.43 11.70 4.58
CA PHE A 138 -1.03 10.63 5.40
C PHE A 138 -2.55 10.57 5.27
N MET A 139 -3.23 11.70 5.48
CA MET A 139 -4.67 11.82 5.30
C MET A 139 -5.06 13.23 4.92
N ARG A 140 -5.94 13.39 3.92
CA ARG A 140 -6.51 14.70 3.57
C ARG A 140 -7.37 15.22 4.72
N LYS A 141 -7.28 16.51 5.01
CA LYS A 141 -8.00 17.15 6.12
C LYS A 141 -9.51 17.09 5.95
N ASP A 142 -10.00 17.33 4.74
CA ASP A 142 -11.44 17.26 4.43
C ASP A 142 -12.00 15.84 4.60
N VAL A 143 -11.22 14.82 4.23
CA VAL A 143 -11.56 13.41 4.43
C VAL A 143 -11.58 13.06 5.92
N LEU A 144 -10.58 13.50 6.70
CA LEU A 144 -10.53 13.29 8.15
C LEU A 144 -11.76 13.92 8.83
N GLU A 145 -12.10 15.15 8.46
CA GLU A 145 -13.23 15.94 8.99
C GLU A 145 -14.60 15.31 8.71
N GLN A 146 -14.70 14.47 7.68
CA GLN A 146 -15.90 13.73 7.32
C GLN A 146 -15.89 12.28 7.80
N SER A 147 -14.77 11.82 8.39
CA SER A 147 -14.59 10.43 8.79
C SER A 147 -15.08 10.18 10.22
N ALA A 148 -15.38 8.91 10.53
CA ALA A 148 -15.67 8.48 11.90
C ALA A 148 -14.45 8.55 12.83
N ASN A 149 -13.24 8.73 12.30
CA ASN A 149 -12.01 8.80 13.10
C ASN A 149 -11.88 10.14 13.86
N LEU A 150 -12.57 11.19 13.40
CA LEU A 150 -12.66 12.47 14.09
C LEU A 150 -14.01 12.54 14.83
N MET A 151 -13.97 12.37 16.15
CA MET A 151 -15.14 12.47 17.02
C MET A 151 -14.94 13.60 18.03
N ASP A 152 -15.92 14.49 18.15
CA ASP A 152 -15.87 15.62 19.08
C ASP A 152 -14.58 16.45 18.96
N ASP A 153 -14.16 16.77 17.73
CA ASP A 153 -12.91 17.48 17.40
C ASP A 153 -11.63 16.79 17.90
N CYS A 154 -11.72 15.47 18.14
CA CYS A 154 -10.62 14.65 18.64
C CYS A 154 -10.37 13.43 17.74
N PHE A 155 -9.11 13.04 17.57
CA PHE A 155 -8.74 11.78 16.93
C PHE A 155 -7.49 11.18 17.59
N THR A 156 -7.26 9.89 17.40
CA THR A 156 -6.08 9.20 17.93
C THR A 156 -5.36 8.44 16.82
N VAL A 157 -4.07 8.72 16.68
CA VAL A 157 -3.15 7.99 15.81
C VAL A 157 -2.33 7.03 16.66
N ARG A 158 -2.27 5.78 16.23
CA ARG A 158 -1.36 4.77 16.74
C ARG A 158 -0.15 4.67 15.82
N CYS A 159 1.04 4.80 16.39
CA CYS A 159 2.31 4.56 15.72
C CYS A 159 2.89 3.26 16.28
N ASP A 160 2.98 2.22 15.47
CA ASP A 160 3.71 1.02 15.84
C ASP A 160 5.13 1.06 15.27
N ILE A 161 6.11 0.64 16.08
CA ILE A 161 7.54 0.59 15.72
C ILE A 161 8.07 -0.82 16.02
N MET A 162 8.89 -1.33 15.10
CA MET A 162 9.67 -2.56 15.27
C MET A 162 11.13 -2.28 14.92
N VAL A 163 12.01 -2.37 15.91
CA VAL A 163 13.47 -2.24 15.70
C VAL A 163 14.02 -3.57 15.21
N CYS A 164 14.80 -3.52 14.14
CA CYS A 164 15.49 -4.66 13.54
C CYS A 164 16.96 -4.61 13.98
N ASP A 165 17.31 -5.39 15.01
CA ASP A 165 18.64 -5.35 15.63
C ASP A 165 19.76 -5.80 14.66
N THR A 166 20.88 -5.05 14.63
CA THR A 166 22.11 -5.41 13.89
C THR A 166 23.23 -5.96 14.79
N GLN A 167 23.12 -5.87 16.13
CA GLN A 167 24.23 -6.20 17.03
C GLN A 167 23.79 -6.96 18.30
N ASP A 168 23.31 -8.20 18.19
CA ASP A 168 23.30 -9.15 19.32
C ASP A 168 23.40 -10.61 18.85
N ALA A 169 24.60 -11.01 18.42
CA ALA A 169 24.91 -12.37 17.95
C ALA A 169 24.99 -13.43 19.08
N GLY A 170 24.57 -13.13 20.32
CA GLY A 170 24.96 -13.93 21.49
C GLY A 170 23.91 -14.31 22.53
N ARG A 171 22.71 -13.73 22.58
CA ARG A 171 21.76 -14.06 23.67
C ARG A 171 20.31 -13.93 23.24
N ASN A 172 19.65 -15.08 23.07
CA ASN A 172 18.24 -15.23 22.72
C ASN A 172 17.76 -14.25 21.66
N LYS A 173 18.34 -14.39 20.46
CA LYS A 173 17.80 -13.86 19.21
C LYS A 173 16.33 -14.28 19.16
N VAL A 174 15.42 -13.36 19.44
CA VAL A 174 14.02 -13.54 19.07
C VAL A 174 14.05 -13.43 17.55
N LEU A 175 14.31 -14.57 16.90
CA LEU A 175 14.28 -14.67 15.45
C LEU A 175 12.88 -14.22 15.03
N LEU A 176 12.82 -13.10 14.30
CA LEU A 176 11.61 -12.75 13.57
C LEU A 176 11.21 -13.98 12.74
N SER A 177 9.91 -14.21 12.63
CA SER A 177 9.42 -15.34 11.86
C SER A 177 9.72 -15.08 10.39
N GLU A 178 10.84 -15.58 9.89
CA GLU A 178 11.24 -15.58 8.47
C GLU A 178 10.38 -16.54 7.63
N ILE A 179 9.17 -16.88 8.08
CA ILE A 179 8.32 -17.88 7.43
C ILE A 179 7.89 -17.41 6.04
N ASP A 180 7.64 -16.11 5.88
CA ASP A 180 7.40 -15.46 4.60
C ASP A 180 8.59 -15.65 3.65
N GLN A 181 9.81 -15.40 4.13
CA GLN A 181 11.04 -15.59 3.35
C GLN A 181 11.30 -17.07 3.04
N HIS A 182 11.10 -17.97 4.01
CA HIS A 182 11.24 -19.40 3.82
C HIS A 182 10.23 -19.94 2.80
N LEU A 183 8.98 -19.49 2.86
CA LEU A 183 7.95 -19.85 1.89
C LEU A 183 8.27 -19.24 0.51
N ASN A 184 8.70 -17.98 0.44
CA ASN A 184 9.13 -17.37 -0.81
C ASN A 184 10.32 -18.13 -1.44
N ASN A 185 11.28 -18.57 -0.62
CA ASN A 185 12.40 -19.38 -1.08
C ASN A 185 11.93 -20.71 -1.69
N LEU A 186 10.88 -21.33 -1.14
CA LEU A 186 10.28 -22.51 -1.78
C LEU A 186 9.68 -22.16 -3.16
N LEU A 187 8.98 -21.04 -3.28
CA LEU A 187 8.43 -20.58 -4.55
C LEU A 187 9.54 -20.32 -5.59
N GLN A 188 10.61 -19.62 -5.20
CA GLN A 188 11.74 -19.28 -6.09
C GLN A 188 12.57 -20.49 -6.50
N THR A 189 12.94 -21.34 -5.53
CA THR A 189 13.76 -22.54 -5.80
C THR A 189 12.97 -23.69 -6.43
N LYS A 190 11.63 -23.63 -6.36
CA LYS A 190 10.69 -24.65 -6.86
C LYS A 190 10.88 -26.03 -6.19
N VAL A 191 11.61 -26.09 -5.07
CA VAL A 191 11.91 -27.35 -4.36
C VAL A 191 10.64 -27.91 -3.74
N GLY A 192 10.24 -29.11 -4.17
CA GLY A 192 9.04 -29.77 -3.67
C GLY A 192 7.75 -29.30 -4.33
N ALA A 193 7.81 -28.50 -5.39
CA ALA A 193 6.65 -28.10 -6.17
C ALA A 193 5.92 -29.34 -6.72
N ASP A 194 4.62 -29.42 -6.47
CA ASP A 194 3.75 -30.55 -6.79
C ASP A 194 2.57 -30.14 -7.70
N VAL A 195 2.59 -28.90 -8.19
CA VAL A 195 1.68 -28.37 -9.19
C VAL A 195 2.39 -27.35 -10.07
N THR A 196 2.01 -27.30 -11.35
CA THR A 196 2.46 -26.27 -12.30
C THR A 196 1.25 -25.65 -12.96
N PHE A 197 1.26 -24.33 -13.10
CA PHE A 197 0.27 -23.57 -13.86
C PHE A 197 0.88 -23.08 -15.16
N GLU A 198 0.07 -23.05 -16.22
CA GLU A 198 0.41 -22.37 -17.47
C GLU A 198 -0.48 -21.13 -17.59
N VAL A 199 0.14 -19.95 -17.64
CA VAL A 199 -0.53 -18.65 -17.64
C VAL A 199 0.09 -17.79 -18.73
N SER A 200 -0.67 -17.40 -19.74
CA SER A 200 -0.15 -16.65 -20.91
C SER A 200 1.07 -17.29 -21.58
N GLY A 201 1.20 -18.63 -21.51
CA GLY A 201 2.36 -19.38 -22.05
C GLY A 201 3.55 -19.50 -21.09
N GLU A 202 3.50 -18.85 -19.93
CA GLU A 202 4.51 -18.97 -18.88
C GLU A 202 4.15 -20.07 -17.88
N MET A 203 5.18 -20.76 -17.37
CA MET A 203 5.03 -21.92 -16.49
C MET A 203 5.41 -21.58 -15.04
N PHE A 204 4.43 -21.64 -14.13
CA PHE A 204 4.59 -21.34 -12.71
C PHE A 204 4.50 -22.60 -11.86
N ALA A 205 5.63 -23.04 -11.31
CA ALA A 205 5.68 -24.14 -10.35
C ALA A 205 5.30 -23.65 -8.94
N ALA A 206 4.49 -24.43 -8.22
CA ALA A 206 4.00 -24.06 -6.89
C ALA A 206 3.68 -25.29 -6.03
N HIS A 207 3.17 -25.04 -4.81
CA HIS A 207 2.91 -26.04 -3.79
C HIS A 207 1.42 -26.05 -3.42
N ARG A 208 0.73 -27.15 -3.70
CA ARG A 208 -0.72 -27.31 -3.48
C ARG A 208 -1.11 -27.02 -2.04
N CYS A 209 -0.30 -27.45 -1.07
CA CYS A 209 -0.57 -27.25 0.34
C CYS A 209 -0.53 -25.77 0.76
N VAL A 210 0.43 -24.99 0.24
CA VAL A 210 0.55 -23.55 0.52
C VAL A 210 -0.61 -22.78 -0.11
N LEU A 211 -0.90 -23.06 -1.39
CA LEU A 211 -2.02 -22.47 -2.11
C LEU A 211 -3.36 -22.77 -1.43
N ALA A 212 -3.60 -24.03 -1.07
CA ALA A 212 -4.82 -24.45 -0.40
C ALA A 212 -4.98 -23.86 1.01
N ALA A 213 -3.88 -23.67 1.75
CA ALA A 213 -3.94 -23.05 3.07
C ALA A 213 -4.35 -21.56 3.00
N ARG A 214 -4.10 -20.89 1.87
CA ARG A 214 -4.26 -19.44 1.70
C ARG A 214 -5.45 -19.05 0.83
N SER A 215 -6.00 -19.98 0.06
CA SER A 215 -7.15 -19.79 -0.81
C SER A 215 -8.14 -20.94 -0.67
N LYS A 216 -9.39 -20.64 -0.31
CA LYS A 216 -10.46 -21.65 -0.26
C LYS A 216 -10.77 -22.24 -1.62
N VAL A 217 -10.54 -21.49 -2.69
CA VAL A 217 -10.73 -21.92 -4.07
C VAL A 217 -9.70 -22.99 -4.41
N PHE A 218 -8.41 -22.75 -4.13
CA PHE A 218 -7.38 -23.77 -4.29
C PHE A 218 -7.57 -24.96 -3.36
N MET A 219 -8.04 -24.76 -2.12
CA MET A 219 -8.39 -25.85 -1.21
C MET A 219 -9.47 -26.75 -1.80
N ALA A 220 -10.54 -26.18 -2.35
CA ALA A 220 -11.60 -26.92 -3.00
C ALA A 220 -11.11 -27.61 -4.28
N GLN A 221 -10.30 -26.93 -5.09
CA GLN A 221 -9.76 -27.46 -6.34
C GLN A 221 -8.82 -28.66 -6.11
N PHE A 222 -7.94 -28.58 -5.11
CA PHE A 222 -6.93 -29.61 -4.87
C PHE A 222 -7.39 -30.71 -3.91
N PHE A 223 -8.23 -30.38 -2.94
CA PHE A 223 -8.59 -31.28 -1.83
C PHE A 223 -10.10 -31.47 -1.65
N GLY A 224 -10.94 -30.82 -2.46
CA GLY A 224 -12.39 -30.95 -2.40
C GLY A 224 -12.94 -32.27 -2.98
N PRO A 225 -14.25 -32.54 -2.81
CA PRO A 225 -14.89 -33.80 -3.23
C PRO A 225 -14.94 -33.99 -4.76
N MET A 226 -14.78 -32.93 -5.54
CA MET A 226 -14.67 -32.96 -7.00
C MET A 226 -13.20 -32.80 -7.44
N LYS A 227 -12.26 -33.52 -6.80
CA LYS A 227 -10.88 -33.62 -7.32
C LYS A 227 -10.96 -33.98 -8.80
N GLU A 228 -10.63 -33.03 -9.67
CA GLU A 228 -10.43 -33.35 -11.09
C GLU A 228 -9.51 -34.56 -11.14
N GLY A 229 -9.99 -35.61 -11.80
CA GLY A 229 -9.33 -36.89 -11.88
C GLY A 229 -7.87 -36.66 -12.24
N THR A 230 -7.00 -37.20 -11.39
CA THR A 230 -5.56 -37.11 -11.43
C THR A 230 -5.00 -37.48 -12.81
N ALA A 231 -4.97 -36.53 -13.75
CA ALA A 231 -3.97 -36.51 -14.79
C ALA A 231 -2.73 -35.87 -14.16
N ALA A 232 -1.98 -36.68 -13.42
CA ALA A 232 -0.69 -36.32 -12.87
C ALA A 232 0.31 -36.11 -14.01
N SER A 233 0.21 -35.00 -14.76
CA SER A 233 1.27 -34.54 -15.68
C SER A 233 0.96 -33.22 -16.40
N SER A 234 -0.30 -32.77 -16.50
CA SER A 234 -0.61 -31.57 -17.30
C SER A 234 -0.67 -30.32 -16.43
N ALA A 235 -0.01 -29.25 -16.86
CA ALA A 235 -0.09 -27.95 -16.23
C ALA A 235 -1.54 -27.44 -16.17
N ILE A 236 -1.90 -26.80 -15.05
CA ILE A 236 -3.23 -26.20 -14.86
C ILE A 236 -3.28 -24.90 -15.66
N GLN A 237 -4.17 -24.84 -16.63
CA GLN A 237 -4.32 -23.68 -17.51
C GLN A 237 -5.10 -22.56 -16.84
N ILE A 238 -4.54 -21.36 -16.81
CA ILE A 238 -5.24 -20.15 -16.39
C ILE A 238 -5.30 -19.19 -17.59
N LYS A 239 -6.51 -18.99 -18.13
CA LYS A 239 -6.72 -18.24 -19.38
C LYS A 239 -7.06 -16.77 -19.18
N ASP A 240 -7.62 -16.41 -18.02
CA ASP A 240 -8.20 -15.07 -17.78
C ASP A 240 -7.39 -14.24 -16.78
N VAL A 241 -6.09 -14.53 -16.64
CA VAL A 241 -5.18 -13.80 -15.76
C VAL A 241 -3.86 -13.66 -16.51
N GLU A 242 -3.30 -12.45 -16.55
CA GLU A 242 -1.96 -12.22 -17.12
C GLU A 242 -0.87 -12.81 -16.23
N ALA A 243 0.26 -13.21 -16.83
CA ALA A 243 1.38 -13.80 -16.12
C ALA A 243 1.91 -12.91 -14.98
N LYS A 244 2.11 -11.60 -15.22
CA LYS A 244 2.53 -10.63 -14.19
C LYS A 244 1.55 -10.52 -13.02
N VAL A 245 0.24 -10.60 -13.29
CA VAL A 245 -0.81 -10.57 -12.26
C VAL A 245 -0.77 -11.88 -11.46
N PHE A 246 -0.57 -13.01 -12.13
CA PHE A 246 -0.47 -14.31 -11.48
C PHE A 246 0.80 -14.44 -10.63
N LYS A 247 1.95 -13.92 -11.09
CA LYS A 247 3.21 -13.80 -10.35
C LYS A 247 2.98 -13.01 -9.05
N ALA A 248 2.33 -11.85 -9.14
CA ALA A 248 1.95 -11.03 -7.99
C ALA A 248 1.03 -11.77 -7.01
N LEU A 249 0.04 -12.50 -7.51
CA LEU A 249 -0.88 -13.31 -6.71
C LEU A 249 -0.15 -14.45 -5.98
N LEU A 250 0.77 -15.15 -6.66
CA LEU A 250 1.61 -16.17 -6.03
C LEU A 250 2.52 -15.56 -4.95
N SER A 251 3.20 -14.47 -5.27
CA SER A 251 4.05 -13.77 -4.29
C SER A 251 3.25 -13.42 -3.02
N PHE A 252 2.05 -12.85 -3.18
CA PHE A 252 1.15 -12.55 -2.05
C PHE A 252 0.73 -13.80 -1.26
N ILE A 253 0.43 -14.92 -1.93
CA ILE A 253 0.04 -16.16 -1.24
C ILE A 253 1.15 -16.65 -0.32
N TYR A 254 2.41 -16.61 -0.77
CA TYR A 254 3.56 -17.13 -0.03
C TYR A 254 4.09 -16.16 1.04
N THR A 255 3.98 -14.86 0.81
CA THR A 255 4.62 -13.85 1.67
C THR A 255 3.65 -12.99 2.48
N ASP A 256 2.38 -12.90 2.05
CA ASP A 256 1.41 -11.90 2.54
C ASP A 256 1.89 -10.44 2.35
N SER A 257 2.92 -10.23 1.52
CA SER A 257 3.47 -8.91 1.19
C SER A 257 2.69 -8.24 0.07
N LEU A 258 2.62 -6.91 0.11
CA LEU A 258 1.91 -6.09 -0.85
C LEU A 258 2.57 -6.21 -2.24
N PRO A 259 1.84 -6.65 -3.28
CA PRO A 259 2.40 -6.69 -4.62
C PRO A 259 2.66 -5.26 -5.13
N LEU A 260 3.79 -5.07 -5.77
CA LEU A 260 4.13 -3.90 -6.59
C LEU A 260 4.26 -4.38 -8.03
N LEU A 261 4.05 -3.49 -8.98
CA LEU A 261 4.48 -3.75 -10.34
C LEU A 261 6.00 -3.82 -10.35
N GLU A 262 6.50 -4.94 -10.85
CA GLU A 262 7.92 -5.08 -11.17
C GLU A 262 8.08 -4.63 -12.62
N ASP A 263 8.95 -3.65 -12.86
CA ASP A 263 9.33 -3.22 -14.21
C ASP A 263 10.23 -4.31 -14.82
N ASP A 264 9.63 -5.42 -15.25
CA ASP A 264 10.33 -6.47 -15.98
C ASP A 264 10.57 -5.99 -17.43
N ASP A 265 11.51 -5.05 -17.61
CA ASP A 265 12.05 -4.62 -18.91
C ASP A 265 13.53 -4.19 -18.81
N LEU A 266 14.33 -4.86 -17.97
CA LEU A 266 15.80 -4.86 -18.10
C LEU A 266 16.35 -6.24 -17.73
N GLU A 267 16.10 -7.24 -18.58
CA GLU A 267 17.06 -8.34 -18.67
C GLU A 267 18.34 -7.74 -19.27
N GLU A 268 19.33 -7.45 -18.40
CA GLU A 268 20.72 -7.37 -18.81
C GLU A 268 21.11 -8.75 -19.37
N ASP A 269 20.99 -8.90 -20.68
CA ASP A 269 21.58 -10.01 -21.43
C ASP A 269 23.09 -9.98 -21.17
N GLU A 270 23.55 -10.85 -20.26
CA GLU A 270 24.97 -11.09 -19.99
C GLU A 270 25.60 -11.61 -21.29
N GLY A 271 26.19 -10.67 -22.03
CA GLY A 271 26.68 -10.89 -23.38
C GLY A 271 27.60 -12.08 -23.57
N GLU A 272 27.25 -12.93 -24.54
CA GLU A 272 28.24 -13.74 -25.24
C GLU A 272 29.03 -12.85 -26.20
N ALA A 273 30.31 -12.70 -25.88
CA ALA A 273 31.29 -12.04 -26.73
C ALA A 273 31.45 -12.76 -28.07
N VAL A 274 31.26 -12.02 -29.18
CA VAL A 274 31.84 -12.36 -30.48
C VAL A 274 32.47 -11.11 -31.07
N GLU A 275 33.80 -11.15 -31.19
CA GLU A 275 34.59 -10.22 -31.99
C GLU A 275 34.14 -10.24 -33.45
N GLU A 276 34.01 -9.07 -34.08
CA GLU A 276 34.56 -8.81 -35.41
C GLU A 276 34.54 -7.30 -35.66
N GLY A 277 35.69 -6.76 -36.07
CA GLY A 277 35.89 -5.33 -36.30
C GLY A 277 35.51 -4.87 -37.71
N GLN A 278 35.30 -3.57 -37.87
CA GLN A 278 36.01 -2.70 -38.82
C GLN A 278 35.47 -1.26 -38.75
N GLU A 279 36.38 -0.34 -39.02
CA GLU A 279 36.25 1.12 -39.06
C GLU A 279 35.26 1.61 -40.14
N GLU A 280 34.52 2.69 -39.88
CA GLU A 280 34.52 3.88 -40.77
C GLU A 280 33.82 5.09 -40.13
N GLU A 281 34.42 6.26 -40.36
CA GLU A 281 34.05 7.59 -39.89
C GLU A 281 32.83 8.20 -40.62
N ALA A 282 32.28 9.23 -39.95
CA ALA A 282 31.65 10.44 -40.47
C ALA A 282 30.13 10.45 -40.70
N ALA A 283 29.42 11.19 -39.84
CA ALA A 283 28.75 12.44 -40.24
C ALA A 283 28.26 13.19 -38.98
N GLU A 284 28.75 14.42 -38.81
CA GLU A 284 28.12 15.45 -38.00
C GLU A 284 26.85 15.92 -38.72
N ASP A 285 25.70 15.92 -38.07
CA ASP A 285 24.78 17.08 -38.05
C ASP A 285 23.55 16.83 -37.16
N GLU A 286 23.07 17.93 -36.56
CA GLU A 286 21.79 18.11 -35.84
C GLU A 286 21.66 17.60 -34.39
N MET A 287 22.33 18.28 -33.46
CA MET A 287 21.80 18.42 -32.09
C MET A 287 21.12 19.78 -31.94
N ALA A 288 19.83 19.81 -32.29
CA ALA A 288 18.90 20.84 -31.84
C ALA A 288 17.47 20.30 -31.95
N GLU A 289 17.04 19.51 -30.96
CA GLU A 289 15.66 19.46 -30.42
C GLU A 289 15.55 18.28 -29.44
N VAL A 290 15.87 18.52 -28.16
CA VAL A 290 15.41 17.65 -27.07
C VAL A 290 14.82 18.55 -26.01
N ALA A 291 13.57 18.94 -26.23
CA ALA A 291 12.74 19.59 -25.22
C ALA A 291 11.27 19.46 -25.59
N GLU A 292 10.75 18.24 -25.76
CA GLU A 292 9.30 17.96 -25.77
C GLU A 292 8.99 16.45 -25.73
N GLN A 293 9.64 15.67 -24.85
CA GLN A 293 9.19 14.33 -24.49
C GLN A 293 9.44 14.14 -22.99
N GLY A 294 8.36 14.09 -22.22
CA GLY A 294 8.42 14.05 -20.76
C GLY A 294 7.04 14.13 -20.09
N GLU A 295 5.99 14.50 -20.83
CA GLU A 295 4.60 14.44 -20.33
C GLU A 295 3.83 13.20 -20.84
N GLY A 296 4.39 12.44 -21.78
CA GLY A 296 3.74 11.28 -22.41
C GLY A 296 4.08 9.92 -21.79
N GLU A 297 5.26 9.78 -21.17
CA GLU A 297 5.73 8.53 -20.56
C GLU A 297 5.06 8.30 -19.19
N ASP A 298 5.06 9.32 -18.32
CA ASP A 298 4.40 9.27 -16.99
C ASP A 298 2.91 8.90 -17.05
N ALA A 299 2.19 9.37 -18.08
CA ALA A 299 0.75 9.11 -18.23
C ALA A 299 0.45 7.68 -18.73
N ALA A 300 1.35 7.11 -19.54
CA ALA A 300 1.22 5.73 -20.02
C ALA A 300 1.54 4.74 -18.90
N GLU A 301 2.55 5.02 -18.08
CA GLU A 301 2.90 4.22 -16.90
C GLU A 301 1.74 4.17 -15.89
N ASP A 302 1.14 5.32 -15.56
CA ASP A 302 -0.02 5.40 -14.65
C ASP A 302 -1.24 4.60 -15.17
N GLU A 303 -1.48 4.58 -16.49
CA GLU A 303 -2.58 3.81 -17.10
C GLU A 303 -2.32 2.29 -17.05
N THR A 304 -1.08 1.86 -17.29
CA THR A 304 -0.68 0.45 -17.17
C THR A 304 -0.75 -0.05 -15.73
N GLU A 305 -0.38 0.78 -14.74
CA GLU A 305 -0.46 0.43 -13.34
C GLU A 305 -1.91 0.25 -12.89
N LEU A 306 -2.79 1.17 -13.30
CA LEU A 306 -4.23 1.08 -13.05
C LEU A 306 -4.83 -0.20 -13.61
N GLN A 307 -4.49 -0.56 -14.85
CA GLN A 307 -4.98 -1.78 -15.48
C GLN A 307 -4.53 -3.03 -14.72
N TRP A 308 -3.23 -3.14 -14.41
CA TRP A 308 -2.71 -4.27 -13.63
C TRP A 308 -3.37 -4.39 -12.25
N LEU A 309 -3.65 -3.27 -11.59
CA LEU A 309 -4.30 -3.27 -10.28
C LEU A 309 -5.77 -3.74 -10.37
N GLN A 310 -6.47 -3.39 -11.45
CA GLN A 310 -7.82 -3.89 -11.74
C GLN A 310 -7.80 -5.41 -11.97
N ASP A 311 -6.85 -5.92 -12.76
CA ASP A 311 -6.71 -7.35 -13.02
C ASP A 311 -6.31 -8.13 -11.77
N LEU A 312 -5.45 -7.54 -10.93
CA LEU A 312 -5.10 -8.12 -9.63
C LEU A 312 -6.29 -8.17 -8.68
N LEU A 313 -7.19 -7.17 -8.70
CA LEU A 313 -8.44 -7.21 -7.94
C LEU A 313 -9.35 -8.36 -8.41
N VAL A 314 -9.50 -8.54 -9.73
CA VAL A 314 -10.26 -9.66 -10.32
C VAL A 314 -9.67 -11.00 -9.88
N ALA A 315 -8.35 -11.15 -9.95
CA ALA A 315 -7.65 -12.36 -9.55
C ALA A 315 -7.80 -12.63 -8.04
N ALA A 316 -7.66 -11.58 -7.21
CA ALA A 316 -7.81 -11.70 -5.76
C ALA A 316 -9.22 -12.17 -5.36
N ASP A 317 -10.26 -11.65 -6.02
CA ASP A 317 -11.63 -12.10 -5.80
C ASP A 317 -11.84 -13.54 -6.27
N ARG A 318 -11.39 -13.86 -7.49
CA ARG A 318 -11.48 -15.21 -8.09
C ARG A 318 -10.89 -16.29 -7.19
N TYR A 319 -9.80 -15.99 -6.49
CA TYR A 319 -9.10 -16.93 -5.61
C TYR A 319 -9.42 -16.74 -4.11
N ASP A 320 -10.47 -15.98 -3.76
CA ASP A 320 -10.91 -15.72 -2.38
C ASP A 320 -9.79 -15.17 -1.46
N LEU A 321 -8.95 -14.28 -1.98
CA LEU A 321 -7.86 -13.61 -1.26
C LEU A 321 -8.34 -12.27 -0.68
N GLN A 322 -9.18 -12.34 0.37
CA GLN A 322 -9.88 -11.18 0.94
C GLN A 322 -8.98 -10.00 1.32
N ARG A 323 -7.80 -10.25 1.89
CA ARG A 323 -6.85 -9.19 2.27
C ARG A 323 -6.27 -8.49 1.03
N LEU A 324 -5.86 -9.24 0.01
CA LEU A 324 -5.37 -8.69 -1.25
C LEU A 324 -6.47 -7.90 -1.97
N ARG A 325 -7.69 -8.45 -1.99
CA ARG A 325 -8.87 -7.77 -2.54
C ARG A 325 -9.07 -6.39 -1.89
N PHE A 326 -9.05 -6.32 -0.55
CA PHE A 326 -9.18 -5.06 0.18
C PHE A 326 -8.06 -4.06 -0.15
N ILE A 327 -6.82 -4.53 -0.26
CA ILE A 327 -5.68 -3.70 -0.66
C ILE A 327 -5.89 -3.09 -2.05
N CYS A 328 -6.31 -3.89 -3.02
CA CYS A 328 -6.58 -3.42 -4.38
C CYS A 328 -7.74 -2.42 -4.40
N GLU A 329 -8.82 -2.68 -3.66
CA GLU A 329 -9.95 -1.74 -3.52
C GLU A 329 -9.48 -0.39 -2.98
N LYS A 330 -8.64 -0.38 -1.94
CA LYS A 330 -8.09 0.85 -1.36
C LYS A 330 -7.23 1.61 -2.36
N ARG A 331 -6.27 0.95 -3.02
CA ARG A 331 -5.38 1.60 -3.99
C ARG A 331 -6.14 2.16 -5.20
N LEU A 332 -7.13 1.42 -5.72
CA LEU A 332 -7.99 1.90 -6.81
C LEU A 332 -8.79 3.13 -6.39
N SER A 333 -9.27 3.18 -5.14
CA SER A 333 -10.02 4.33 -4.63
C SER A 333 -9.19 5.62 -4.54
N GLU A 334 -7.87 5.50 -4.38
CA GLU A 334 -6.94 6.62 -4.29
C GLU A 334 -6.54 7.16 -5.68
N ARG A 335 -6.74 6.39 -6.75
CA ARG A 335 -6.32 6.70 -8.14
C ARG A 335 -7.49 6.88 -9.13
N ILE A 336 -8.70 7.16 -8.64
CA ILE A 336 -9.87 7.37 -9.51
C ILE A 336 -9.70 8.64 -10.35
N GLY A 337 -9.74 8.50 -11.68
CA GLY A 337 -9.65 9.58 -12.66
C GLY A 337 -10.87 9.68 -13.56
N VAL A 338 -10.93 10.72 -14.40
CA VAL A 338 -12.07 10.97 -15.30
C VAL A 338 -12.21 9.86 -16.35
N THR A 339 -11.10 9.34 -16.86
CA THR A 339 -11.05 8.26 -17.85
C THR A 339 -11.26 6.88 -17.22
N SER A 340 -10.79 6.67 -15.99
CA SER A 340 -10.80 5.36 -15.31
C SER A 340 -12.02 5.10 -14.41
N VAL A 341 -12.81 6.13 -14.07
CA VAL A 341 -13.95 5.96 -13.14
C VAL A 341 -15.03 5.02 -13.68
N ALA A 342 -15.28 5.02 -14.99
CA ALA A 342 -16.29 4.16 -15.60
C ALA A 342 -15.90 2.67 -15.53
N SER A 343 -14.65 2.33 -15.90
CA SER A 343 -14.14 0.96 -15.81
C SER A 343 -14.05 0.48 -14.35
N THR A 344 -13.54 1.34 -13.46
CA THR A 344 -13.41 1.03 -12.02
C THR A 344 -14.78 0.83 -11.36
N LEU A 345 -15.79 1.64 -11.72
CA LEU A 345 -17.16 1.50 -11.20
C LEU A 345 -17.84 0.23 -11.72
N THR A 346 -17.63 -0.12 -12.99
CA THR A 346 -18.09 -1.40 -13.57
C THR A 346 -17.52 -2.57 -12.78
N LEU A 347 -16.20 -2.55 -12.53
CA LEU A 347 -15.50 -3.58 -11.77
C LEU A 347 -16.00 -3.67 -10.33
N ALA A 348 -16.22 -2.53 -9.68
CA ALA A 348 -16.73 -2.48 -8.31
C ALA A 348 -18.14 -3.08 -8.19
N GLU A 349 -19.02 -2.85 -9.17
CA GLU A 349 -20.35 -3.47 -9.20
C GLU A 349 -20.26 -4.98 -9.45
N GLN A 350 -19.43 -5.39 -10.41
CA GLN A 350 -19.23 -6.80 -10.79
C GLN A 350 -18.71 -7.64 -9.62
N LEU A 351 -17.73 -7.14 -8.87
CA LEU A 351 -17.13 -7.83 -7.73
C LEU A 351 -17.83 -7.53 -6.39
N HIS A 352 -18.91 -6.74 -6.42
CA HIS A 352 -19.66 -6.28 -5.23
C HIS A 352 -18.79 -5.51 -4.20
N CYS A 353 -17.78 -4.77 -4.67
CA CYS A 353 -16.90 -3.92 -3.87
C CYS A 353 -17.60 -2.62 -3.47
N ARG A 354 -18.39 -2.65 -2.38
CA ARG A 354 -19.21 -1.50 -1.94
C ARG A 354 -18.39 -0.24 -1.65
N GLY A 355 -17.21 -0.39 -1.04
CA GLY A 355 -16.34 0.74 -0.70
C GLY A 355 -15.82 1.46 -1.95
N LEU A 356 -15.30 0.69 -2.90
CA LEU A 356 -14.81 1.22 -4.18
C LEU A 356 -15.94 1.86 -5.00
N LYS A 357 -17.12 1.22 -5.06
CA LYS A 357 -18.30 1.77 -5.73
C LYS A 357 -18.71 3.13 -5.16
N GLU A 358 -18.79 3.24 -3.83
CA GLU A 358 -19.13 4.51 -3.17
C GLU A 358 -18.06 5.59 -3.44
N ALA A 359 -16.78 5.22 -3.50
CA ALA A 359 -15.70 6.15 -3.85
C ALA A 359 -15.85 6.67 -5.29
N CYS A 360 -16.16 5.80 -6.27
CA CYS A 360 -16.43 6.20 -7.65
C CYS A 360 -17.65 7.13 -7.76
N LEU A 361 -18.75 6.80 -7.08
CA LEU A 361 -19.95 7.65 -7.09
C LEU A 361 -19.69 9.01 -6.43
N LYS A 362 -18.93 9.05 -5.33
CA LYS A 362 -18.50 10.31 -4.69
C LYS A 362 -17.60 11.13 -5.60
N PHE A 363 -16.66 10.51 -6.31
CA PHE A 363 -15.81 11.19 -7.27
C PHE A 363 -16.65 11.91 -8.35
N ILE A 364 -17.64 11.21 -8.92
CA ILE A 364 -18.56 11.79 -9.91
C ILE A 364 -19.42 12.90 -9.28
N GLN A 365 -19.89 12.71 -8.04
CA GLN A 365 -20.74 13.66 -7.32
C GLN A 365 -20.04 14.98 -6.98
N VAL A 366 -18.75 14.93 -6.61
CA VAL A 366 -17.97 16.10 -6.15
C VAL A 366 -17.51 16.98 -7.33
N GLN A 367 -17.45 16.41 -8.53
CA GLN A 367 -16.95 17.10 -9.72
C GLN A 367 -18.01 18.00 -10.41
N SER A 368 -17.54 18.97 -11.20
CA SER A 368 -18.38 19.88 -12.00
C SER A 368 -19.28 19.12 -13.00
N PRO A 369 -20.47 19.64 -13.38
CA PRO A 369 -21.29 19.08 -14.47
C PRO A 369 -20.53 18.82 -15.77
N LEU A 370 -19.47 19.58 -16.03
CA LEU A 370 -18.56 19.38 -17.17
C LEU A 370 -17.74 18.09 -17.05
N CYS A 371 -17.35 17.69 -15.83
CA CYS A 371 -16.66 16.43 -15.59
C CYS A 371 -17.62 15.24 -15.76
N LEU A 372 -18.87 15.36 -15.29
CA LEU A 372 -19.87 14.34 -15.54
C LEU A 372 -20.08 14.15 -17.05
N GLN A 373 -20.16 15.24 -17.82
CA GLN A 373 -20.25 15.16 -19.28
C GLN A 373 -19.03 14.47 -19.91
N LYS A 374 -17.82 14.72 -19.38
CA LYS A 374 -16.60 14.02 -19.83
C LYS A 374 -16.64 12.53 -19.51
N VAL A 375 -17.02 12.15 -18.28
CA VAL A 375 -17.17 10.74 -17.88
C VAL A 375 -18.21 10.04 -18.76
N MET A 376 -19.34 10.69 -19.02
CA MET A 376 -20.39 10.17 -19.91
C MET A 376 -19.94 10.01 -21.36
N GLY A 377 -18.92 10.77 -21.78
CA GLY A 377 -18.30 10.65 -23.10
C GLY A 377 -17.16 9.65 -23.18
N THR A 378 -16.83 8.95 -22.09
CA THR A 378 -15.83 7.85 -22.12
C THR A 378 -16.45 6.57 -22.65
N ASP A 379 -15.64 5.77 -23.34
CA ASP A 379 -16.09 4.53 -23.98
C ASP A 379 -16.65 3.50 -22.97
N GLY A 380 -16.23 3.57 -21.70
CA GLY A 380 -16.70 2.67 -20.64
C GLY A 380 -18.07 3.00 -20.05
N TRP A 381 -18.63 4.18 -20.35
CA TRP A 381 -19.86 4.66 -19.69
C TRP A 381 -21.15 4.02 -20.24
N GLU A 382 -21.30 3.95 -21.56
CA GLU A 382 -22.48 3.33 -22.17
C GLU A 382 -22.61 1.83 -21.82
N PRO A 383 -21.54 1.01 -21.88
CA PRO A 383 -21.58 -0.38 -21.44
C PRO A 383 -22.01 -0.53 -19.98
N LEU A 384 -21.47 0.31 -19.08
CA LEU A 384 -21.81 0.30 -17.65
C LEU A 384 -23.32 0.44 -17.42
N ILE A 385 -23.96 1.41 -18.07
CA ILE A 385 -25.40 1.65 -17.90
C ILE A 385 -26.23 0.51 -18.49
N MET A 386 -25.81 -0.04 -19.63
CA MET A 386 -26.51 -1.15 -20.28
C MET A 386 -26.43 -2.44 -19.44
N THR A 387 -25.25 -2.73 -18.86
CA THR A 387 -25.04 -3.93 -18.05
C THR A 387 -25.62 -3.78 -16.64
N TYR A 388 -25.50 -2.59 -16.04
CA TYR A 388 -25.91 -2.33 -14.65
C TYR A 388 -26.79 -1.06 -14.52
N PRO A 389 -28.07 -1.10 -14.93
CA PRO A 389 -28.98 0.05 -14.84
C PRO A 389 -29.23 0.56 -13.41
N SER A 390 -29.02 -0.29 -12.40
CA SER A 390 -29.07 0.06 -10.98
C SER A 390 -28.08 1.16 -10.61
N VAL A 391 -26.88 1.13 -11.20
CA VAL A 391 -25.80 2.11 -10.94
C VAL A 391 -26.23 3.51 -11.38
N LEU A 392 -26.91 3.62 -12.52
CA LEU A 392 -27.43 4.90 -13.00
C LEU A 392 -28.49 5.47 -12.04
N ASN A 393 -29.42 4.63 -11.57
CA ASN A 393 -30.44 5.07 -10.61
C ASN A 393 -29.83 5.54 -9.29
N GLU A 394 -28.80 4.86 -8.81
CA GLU A 394 -28.07 5.23 -7.60
C GLU A 394 -27.30 6.54 -7.77
N LEU A 395 -26.63 6.74 -8.92
CA LEU A 395 -25.99 7.99 -9.24
C LEU A 395 -26.99 9.16 -9.30
N ILE A 396 -28.14 8.97 -9.97
CA ILE A 396 -29.20 9.99 -10.03
C ILE A 396 -29.69 10.35 -8.61
N ALA A 397 -29.88 9.35 -7.75
CA ALA A 397 -30.25 9.58 -6.36
C ALA A 397 -29.19 10.40 -5.60
N LYS A 398 -27.90 10.06 -5.76
CA LYS A 398 -26.78 10.80 -5.15
C LYS A 398 -26.70 12.25 -5.67
N LEU A 399 -26.87 12.47 -6.98
CA LEU A 399 -26.88 13.81 -7.56
C LEU A 399 -28.08 14.63 -7.06
N ALA A 400 -29.25 14.02 -6.89
CA ALA A 400 -30.43 14.69 -6.32
C ALA A 400 -30.22 15.11 -4.85
N THR A 401 -29.40 14.38 -4.09
CA THR A 401 -29.04 14.76 -2.71
C THR A 401 -28.06 15.93 -2.62
N ASN A 402 -27.39 16.31 -3.72
CA ASN A 402 -26.42 17.41 -3.79
C ASN A 402 -27.06 18.80 -3.97
N GLN A 403 -28.39 18.90 -4.12
CA GLN A 403 -29.11 20.17 -4.31
C GLN A 403 -29.63 20.80 -3.00
N LYS A 404 -29.02 20.51 -1.85
CA LYS A 404 -29.41 21.06 -0.55
C LYS A 404 -28.35 21.97 0.06
#